data_AF-A0A150KGZ0-F1
#
_entry.id   AF-A0A150KGZ0-F1
#
_cell.length_a   1.000
_cell.length_b   1.000
_cell.length_c   1.000
_cell.angle_alpha   90.00
_cell.angle_beta   90.00
_cell.angle_gamma   90.00
#
_symmetry.space_group_name_H-M   'P 1'
#
loop_
_entity.id
_entity.type
_entity.pdbx_description
1 polymer ?
#
loop_
_entity_poly.entity_id
_entity_poly.type
_entity_poly.pdbx_seq_one_letter_code
_entity_poly.pdbx_strand_id
1 'polypeptide(L)'
;MAGRPSKPVQLVKMEGNKDRRTKAELEHRENYEKSLYTGTKIKESPAVKSDPVAHKEFLRLKKLYKSIQYIDGLDEQIVNRYCMMISEERALQEQADSLHALLEEEEDPKEKIEIYKLLNSCDTKLTKKRDLILKIEDRLFLNPTARIRAIPKKPPEEEKQSPMAEFLKKRAGGSRAD
;
A
#
# COMPACT_ATOMS: atom_id res chain seq x y z
N MET A 1 -8.56 4.40 27.72
CA MET A 1 -9.05 3.47 26.68
C MET A 1 -8.61 4.01 25.33
N ALA A 2 -7.55 3.46 24.72
CA ALA A 2 -7.18 3.85 23.35
C ALA A 2 -8.27 3.34 22.41
N GLY A 3 -9.17 4.25 22.00
CA GLY A 3 -10.23 3.92 21.05
C GLY A 3 -9.64 3.42 19.73
N ARG A 4 -10.39 2.57 19.04
CA ARG A 4 -10.01 2.11 17.70
C ARG A 4 -9.72 3.33 16.82
N PRO A 5 -8.59 3.35 16.08
CA PRO A 5 -8.23 4.48 15.25
C PRO A 5 -9.35 4.77 14.23
N SER A 6 -9.66 6.05 14.07
CA SER A 6 -10.68 6.52 13.12
C SER A 6 -10.26 6.20 11.69
N LYS A 7 -11.15 5.54 10.93
CA LYS A 7 -10.96 5.25 9.49
C LYS A 7 -10.82 6.53 8.68
N PRO A 8 -10.11 6.62 7.55
CA PRO A 8 -10.05 7.84 6.70
C PRO A 8 -11.42 8.35 6.22
N VAL A 9 -11.57 9.64 5.90
CA VAL A 9 -12.87 10.22 5.50
C VAL A 9 -13.42 9.56 4.26
N GLN A 10 -12.56 9.27 3.27
CA GLN A 10 -12.98 8.55 2.06
C GLN A 10 -13.59 7.19 2.41
N LEU A 11 -12.97 6.44 3.32
CA LEU A 11 -13.49 5.14 3.77
C LEU A 11 -14.81 5.27 4.53
N VAL A 12 -14.96 6.31 5.37
CA VAL A 12 -16.23 6.58 6.08
C VAL A 12 -17.35 6.92 5.09
N LYS A 13 -17.06 7.74 4.06
CA LYS A 13 -18.03 8.07 3.00
C LYS A 13 -18.42 6.83 2.20
N MET A 14 -17.45 6.01 1.78
CA MET A 14 -17.71 4.77 1.07
C MET A 14 -18.48 3.74 1.93
N GLU A 15 -18.33 3.77 3.25
CA GLU A 15 -19.06 2.92 4.20
C GLU A 15 -20.48 3.41 4.55
N GLY A 16 -20.91 4.56 4.03
CA GLY A 16 -22.22 5.16 4.36
C GLY A 16 -22.26 5.82 5.73
N ASN A 17 -21.12 6.27 6.27
CA ASN A 17 -21.02 6.96 7.55
C ASN A 17 -21.69 6.22 8.74
N LYS A 18 -21.34 4.94 8.92
CA LYS A 18 -21.87 4.09 10.01
C LYS A 18 -21.65 4.65 11.41
N ASP A 19 -20.58 5.42 11.59
CA ASP A 19 -20.26 6.11 12.83
C ASP A 19 -21.19 7.31 13.10
N ARG A 20 -22.12 7.63 12.19
CA ARG A 20 -23.09 8.75 12.26
C ARG A 20 -22.42 10.11 12.53
N ARG A 21 -21.26 10.34 11.91
CA ARG A 21 -20.54 11.59 12.05
C ARG A 21 -21.33 12.74 11.46
N THR A 22 -21.26 13.90 12.10
CA THR A 22 -21.91 15.10 11.57
C THR A 22 -21.19 15.59 10.31
N LYS A 23 -21.87 16.40 9.49
CA LYS A 23 -21.23 17.02 8.31
C LYS A 23 -20.02 17.86 8.71
N ALA A 24 -20.14 18.63 9.80
CA ALA A 24 -19.06 19.43 10.35
C ALA A 24 -17.84 18.58 10.78
N GLU A 25 -18.08 17.42 11.40
CA GLU A 25 -16.99 16.49 11.76
C GLU A 25 -16.29 15.88 10.55
N LEU A 26 -17.05 15.52 9.51
CA LEU A 26 -16.49 14.98 8.27
C LEU A 26 -15.68 16.04 7.52
N GLU A 27 -16.19 17.27 7.42
CA GLU A 27 -15.50 18.40 6.78
C GLU A 27 -14.23 18.77 7.55
N HIS A 28 -14.32 18.93 8.87
CA HIS A 28 -13.17 19.18 9.72
C HIS A 28 -12.10 18.11 9.46
N ARG A 29 -12.47 16.84 9.55
CA ARG A 29 -11.49 15.77 9.38
C ARG A 29 -10.95 15.65 7.95
N GLU A 30 -11.76 15.93 6.94
CA GLU A 30 -11.31 15.95 5.55
C GLU A 30 -10.28 17.05 5.32
N ASN A 31 -10.48 18.22 5.94
CA ASN A 31 -9.53 19.33 5.86
C ASN A 31 -8.21 18.99 6.56
N TYR A 32 -8.27 18.38 7.74
CA TYR A 32 -7.07 17.93 8.44
C TYR A 32 -6.35 16.80 7.71
N GLU A 33 -7.08 15.80 7.19
CA GLU A 33 -6.49 14.74 6.36
C GLU A 33 -5.82 15.32 5.11
N LYS A 34 -6.45 16.29 4.44
CA LYS A 34 -5.84 17.01 3.30
C LYS A 34 -4.60 17.79 3.69
N SER A 35 -4.57 18.41 4.88
CA SER A 35 -3.40 19.17 5.35
C SER A 35 -2.18 18.33 5.67
N LEU A 36 -2.35 17.01 5.88
CA LEU A 36 -1.24 16.09 6.06
C LEU A 36 -0.50 15.80 4.75
N TYR A 37 -1.16 16.00 3.60
CA TYR A 37 -0.52 15.86 2.30
C TYR A 37 0.22 17.15 1.94
N THR A 38 1.45 16.98 1.49
CA THR A 38 2.27 18.06 0.95
C THR A 38 1.82 18.49 -0.45
N GLY A 39 1.08 17.63 -1.15
CA GLY A 39 0.72 17.82 -2.56
C GLY A 39 1.91 17.74 -3.51
N THR A 40 3.10 17.40 -3.00
CA THR A 40 4.31 17.25 -3.80
C THR A 40 4.38 15.87 -4.42
N LYS A 41 5.00 15.76 -5.59
CA LYS A 41 5.22 14.48 -6.25
C LYS A 41 6.51 13.85 -5.74
N ILE A 42 6.51 12.52 -5.62
CA ILE A 42 7.73 11.75 -5.33
C ILE A 42 8.84 12.05 -6.34
N LYS A 43 10.08 12.18 -5.84
CA LYS A 43 11.28 12.36 -6.66
C LYS A 43 12.18 11.14 -6.58
N GLU A 44 12.95 10.96 -7.64
CA GLU A 44 13.93 9.90 -7.71
C GLU A 44 15.23 10.35 -7.05
N SER A 45 15.78 9.51 -6.19
CA SER A 45 17.07 9.74 -5.55
C SER A 45 18.24 9.47 -6.53
N PRO A 46 19.41 10.09 -6.32
CA PRO A 46 20.58 9.83 -7.16
C PRO A 46 20.99 8.36 -7.22
N ALA A 47 20.90 7.64 -6.09
CA ALA A 47 21.24 6.22 -6.00
C ALA A 47 20.32 5.34 -6.86
N VAL A 48 19.00 5.60 -6.81
CA VAL A 48 18.02 4.88 -7.64
C VAL A 48 18.24 5.20 -9.12
N LYS A 49 18.55 6.45 -9.45
CA LYS A 49 18.80 6.87 -10.84
C LYS A 49 20.05 6.23 -11.44
N SER A 50 21.08 5.96 -10.63
CA SER A 50 22.31 5.30 -11.09
C SER A 50 22.14 3.79 -11.27
N ASP A 51 21.14 3.17 -10.64
CA ASP A 51 20.88 1.74 -10.74
C ASP A 51 19.80 1.46 -11.81
N PRO A 52 20.10 0.74 -12.90
CA PRO A 52 19.15 0.52 -14.00
C PRO A 52 17.87 -0.22 -13.59
N VAL A 53 17.97 -1.17 -12.64
CA VAL A 53 16.84 -1.99 -12.19
C VAL A 53 15.93 -1.15 -11.29
N ALA A 54 16.52 -0.44 -10.33
CA ALA A 54 15.81 0.46 -9.44
C ALA A 54 15.17 1.63 -10.20
N HIS A 55 15.88 2.23 -11.16
CA HIS A 55 15.36 3.31 -12.00
C HIS A 55 14.12 2.88 -12.78
N LYS A 56 14.18 1.69 -13.42
CA LYS A 56 13.04 1.13 -14.16
C LYS A 56 11.83 0.93 -13.25
N GLU A 57 12.04 0.44 -12.04
CA GLU A 57 10.98 0.24 -11.06
C GLU A 57 10.40 1.58 -10.57
N PHE A 58 11.23 2.58 -10.32
CA PHE A 58 10.77 3.92 -9.94
C PHE A 58 9.88 4.52 -11.03
N LEU A 59 10.27 4.40 -12.31
CA LEU A 59 9.45 4.87 -13.42
C LEU A 59 8.11 4.12 -13.53
N ARG A 60 8.08 2.82 -13.22
CA ARG A 60 6.84 2.03 -13.15
C ARG A 60 5.93 2.59 -12.05
N LEU A 61 6.45 2.75 -10.84
CA LEU A 61 5.71 3.27 -9.69
C LEU A 61 5.19 4.69 -9.92
N LYS A 62 6.02 5.57 -10.48
CA LYS A 62 5.62 6.94 -10.83
C LYS A 62 4.42 6.98 -11.78
N LYS A 63 4.31 6.02 -12.70
CA LYS A 63 3.14 5.88 -13.59
C LYS A 63 1.92 5.40 -12.84
N LEU A 64 2.07 4.38 -11.98
CA LEU A 64 0.97 3.79 -11.21
C LEU A 64 0.37 4.78 -10.19
N TYR A 65 1.21 5.57 -9.53
CA TYR A 65 0.75 6.54 -8.53
C TYR A 65 0.15 7.82 -9.12
N LYS A 66 0.16 8.00 -10.44
CA LYS A 66 -0.43 9.18 -11.08
C LYS A 66 -1.92 9.36 -10.74
N SER A 67 -2.64 8.26 -10.50
CA SER A 67 -4.07 8.24 -10.18
C SER A 67 -4.38 7.93 -8.71
N ILE A 68 -3.37 7.74 -7.86
CA ILE A 68 -3.54 7.34 -6.46
C ILE A 68 -3.24 8.54 -5.56
N GLN A 69 -4.24 9.01 -4.81
CA GLN A 69 -4.14 10.20 -3.97
C GLN A 69 -3.33 9.98 -2.67
N TYR A 70 -3.05 8.72 -2.32
CA TYR A 70 -2.47 8.35 -1.03
C TYR A 70 -0.94 8.36 -0.99
N ILE A 71 -0.27 8.58 -2.12
CA ILE A 71 1.19 8.63 -2.18
C ILE A 71 1.61 10.03 -2.62
N ASP A 72 2.44 10.68 -1.81
CA ASP A 72 2.97 12.00 -2.10
C ASP A 72 4.47 12.09 -1.79
N GLY A 73 5.06 13.29 -1.83
CA GLY A 73 6.48 13.47 -1.57
C GLY A 73 6.96 13.03 -0.19
N LEU A 74 6.09 12.88 0.82
CA LEU A 74 6.50 12.32 2.12
C LEU A 74 6.88 10.83 2.00
N ASP A 75 6.27 10.13 1.05
CA ASP A 75 6.55 8.72 0.77
C ASP A 75 7.77 8.52 -0.15
N GLU A 76 8.40 9.60 -0.59
CA GLU A 76 9.55 9.55 -1.51
C GLU A 76 10.64 8.60 -1.01
N GLN A 77 11.01 8.69 0.27
CA GLN A 77 12.10 7.89 0.81
C GLN A 77 11.77 6.39 0.81
N ILE A 78 10.53 6.02 1.15
CA ILE A 78 10.10 4.62 1.17
C ILE A 78 9.96 4.04 -0.24
N VAL A 79 9.51 4.85 -1.20
CA VAL A 79 9.48 4.46 -2.62
C VAL A 79 10.89 4.24 -3.16
N ASN A 80 11.82 5.16 -2.91
CA ASN A 80 13.21 4.99 -3.36
C ASN A 80 13.88 3.77 -2.73
N ARG A 81 13.64 3.53 -1.42
CA ARG A 81 14.14 2.34 -0.72
C ARG A 81 13.58 1.05 -1.33
N TYR A 82 12.29 1.03 -1.66
CA TYR A 82 11.67 -0.10 -2.33
C TYR A 82 12.36 -0.40 -3.66
N CYS A 83 12.58 0.61 -4.51
CA CYS A 83 13.24 0.43 -5.80
C CYS A 83 14.66 -0.15 -5.66
N MET A 84 15.45 0.34 -4.70
CA MET A 84 16.77 -0.22 -4.42
C MET A 84 16.68 -1.67 -3.94
N MET A 85 15.73 -1.98 -3.05
CA MET A 85 15.55 -3.33 -2.54
C MET A 85 15.18 -4.33 -3.64
N ILE A 86 14.43 -3.90 -4.66
CA ILE A 86 14.13 -4.72 -5.84
C ILE A 86 15.40 -5.00 -6.66
N SER A 87 16.27 -4.01 -6.87
CA SER A 87 17.56 -4.22 -7.52
C SER A 87 18.43 -5.21 -6.75
N GLU A 88 18.54 -5.02 -5.43
CA GLU A 88 19.34 -5.88 -4.56
C GLU A 88 18.78 -7.32 -4.46
N GLU A 89 17.46 -7.50 -4.52
CA GLU A 89 16.83 -8.81 -4.57
C GLU A 89 17.18 -9.54 -5.87
N ARG A 90 17.12 -8.83 -6.99
CA ARG A 90 17.52 -9.37 -8.29
C ARG A 90 19.00 -9.77 -8.31
N ALA A 91 19.89 -8.94 -7.78
CA ALA A 91 21.31 -9.26 -7.71
C ALA A 91 21.58 -10.50 -6.85
N LEU A 92 20.87 -10.66 -5.73
CA LEU A 92 20.96 -11.88 -4.91
C LEU A 92 20.42 -13.11 -5.64
N GLN A 93 19.37 -12.96 -6.45
CA GLN A 93 18.84 -14.06 -7.25
C GLN A 93 19.86 -14.48 -8.33
N GLU A 94 20.45 -13.52 -9.04
CA GLU A 94 21.50 -13.80 -10.04
C GLU A 94 22.73 -14.49 -9.42
N GLN A 95 23.09 -14.13 -8.17
CA GLN A 95 24.12 -14.82 -7.40
C GLN A 95 23.73 -16.26 -7.02
N ALA A 96 22.49 -16.47 -6.58
CA ALA A 96 21.99 -17.80 -6.27
C ALA A 96 21.97 -18.70 -7.51
N ASP A 97 21.52 -18.17 -8.65
CA ASP A 97 21.49 -18.87 -9.94
C ASP A 97 22.92 -19.27 -10.39
N SER A 98 23.89 -18.36 -10.19
CA SER A 98 25.30 -18.64 -10.49
C SER A 98 25.90 -19.73 -9.61
N LEU A 99 25.57 -19.72 -8.30
CA LEU A 99 26.00 -20.78 -7.36
C LEU A 99 25.34 -22.12 -7.68
N HIS A 100 24.08 -22.11 -8.14
CA HIS A 100 23.39 -23.32 -8.56
C HIS A 100 24.04 -23.93 -9.80
N ALA A 101 24.38 -23.12 -10.81
CA ALA A 101 25.11 -23.58 -11.99
C ALA A 101 26.48 -24.17 -11.62
N LEU A 102 27.23 -23.50 -10.74
CA LEU A 102 28.52 -24.00 -10.26
C LEU A 102 28.39 -25.34 -9.51
N LEU A 103 27.34 -25.51 -8.71
CA LEU A 103 27.08 -26.75 -7.98
C LEU A 103 26.82 -27.95 -8.91
N GLU A 104 26.20 -27.72 -10.08
CA GLU A 104 25.94 -28.75 -11.09
C GLU A 104 27.20 -29.19 -11.82
N GLU A 105 28.10 -28.25 -12.12
CA GLU A 105 29.36 -28.50 -12.83
C GLU A 105 30.45 -29.09 -11.94
N GLU A 106 30.45 -28.77 -10.64
CA GLU A 106 31.45 -29.27 -9.72
C GLU A 106 31.40 -30.80 -9.62
N GLU A 107 32.54 -31.45 -9.37
CA GLU A 107 32.63 -32.89 -9.17
C GLU A 107 33.18 -33.23 -7.79
N ASP A 108 34.02 -32.37 -7.20
CA ASP A 108 34.59 -32.61 -5.88
C ASP A 108 33.52 -32.53 -4.78
N PRO A 109 33.30 -33.60 -4.00
CA PRO A 109 32.29 -33.61 -2.96
C PRO A 109 32.50 -32.56 -1.86
N LYS A 110 33.75 -32.16 -1.58
CA LYS A 110 34.00 -31.14 -0.54
C LYS A 110 33.64 -29.75 -1.05
N GLU A 111 34.05 -29.42 -2.27
CA GLU A 111 33.68 -28.14 -2.90
C GLU A 111 32.16 -28.03 -3.10
N LYS A 112 31.47 -29.11 -3.48
CA LYS A 112 29.99 -29.15 -3.51
C LYS A 112 29.34 -28.78 -2.20
N ILE A 113 29.85 -29.31 -1.09
CA ILE A 113 29.30 -29.02 0.25
C ILE A 113 29.47 -27.53 0.58
N GLU A 114 30.60 -26.91 0.23
CA GLU A 114 30.82 -25.48 0.46
C GLU A 114 29.93 -24.61 -0.43
N ILE A 115 29.80 -24.93 -1.72
CA ILE A 115 28.88 -24.23 -2.63
C ILE A 115 27.43 -24.34 -2.12
N TYR A 116 27.01 -25.52 -1.68
CA TYR A 116 25.67 -25.74 -1.13
C TYR A 116 25.41 -24.91 0.15
N LYS A 117 26.42 -24.76 1.02
CA LYS A 117 26.31 -23.87 2.20
C LYS A 117 26.17 -22.40 1.79
N LEU A 118 26.93 -21.95 0.79
CA LEU A 118 26.83 -20.59 0.27
C LEU A 118 25.46 -20.33 -0.37
N LEU A 119 24.96 -21.28 -1.17
CA LEU A 119 23.63 -21.23 -1.79
C LEU A 119 22.53 -21.10 -0.73
N ASN A 120 22.53 -21.96 0.28
CA ASN A 120 21.58 -21.86 1.40
C ASN A 120 21.64 -20.50 2.14
N SER A 121 22.84 -19.92 2.25
CA SER A 121 23.01 -18.59 2.83
C SER A 121 22.36 -17.50 1.95
N CYS A 122 22.54 -17.59 0.63
CA CYS A 122 21.88 -16.71 -0.35
C CYS A 122 20.36 -16.85 -0.28
N ASP A 123 19.83 -18.08 -0.25
CA ASP A 123 18.37 -18.33 -0.15
C ASP A 123 17.77 -17.75 1.13
N THR A 124 18.48 -17.89 2.25
CA THR A 124 18.06 -17.29 3.53
C THR A 124 18.01 -15.77 3.45
N LYS A 125 19.00 -15.14 2.79
CA LYS A 125 19.03 -13.68 2.58
C LYS A 125 17.93 -13.23 1.63
N LEU A 126 17.69 -13.96 0.54
CA LEU A 126 16.62 -13.71 -0.42
C LEU A 126 15.25 -13.75 0.26
N THR A 127 14.97 -14.77 1.06
CA THR A 127 13.71 -14.89 1.79
C THR A 127 13.49 -13.69 2.72
N LYS A 128 14.50 -13.32 3.51
CA LYS A 128 14.45 -12.14 4.38
C LYS A 128 14.22 -10.84 3.60
N LYS A 129 14.84 -10.71 2.43
CA LYS A 129 14.67 -9.55 1.54
C LYS A 129 13.23 -9.46 1.06
N ARG A 130 12.68 -10.57 0.55
CA ARG A 130 11.30 -10.68 0.05
C ARG A 130 10.28 -10.37 1.13
N ASP A 131 10.50 -10.83 2.36
CA ASP A 131 9.63 -10.48 3.51
C ASP A 131 9.63 -8.97 3.82
N LEU A 132 10.79 -8.31 3.72
CA LEU A 132 10.89 -6.87 3.92
C LEU A 132 10.24 -6.09 2.76
N ILE A 133 10.42 -6.57 1.53
CA ILE A 133 9.77 -6.00 0.34
C ILE A 133 8.25 -6.06 0.51
N LEU A 134 7.69 -7.22 0.86
CA LEU A 134 6.24 -7.40 1.08
C LEU A 134 5.68 -6.40 2.12
N LYS A 135 6.42 -6.16 3.21
CA LYS A 135 6.03 -5.19 4.25
C LYS A 135 6.00 -3.75 3.72
N ILE A 136 6.89 -3.40 2.80
CA ILE A 136 6.90 -2.08 2.16
C ILE A 136 5.77 -1.99 1.12
N GLU A 137 5.52 -3.05 0.35
CA GLU A 137 4.44 -3.12 -0.63
C GLU A 137 3.06 -2.90 -0.02
N ASP A 138 2.83 -3.40 1.19
CA ASP A 138 1.61 -3.17 1.95
C ASP A 138 1.44 -1.68 2.31
N ARG A 139 2.52 -0.97 2.66
CA ARG A 139 2.50 0.47 2.96
C ARG A 139 2.35 1.33 1.70
N LEU A 140 2.91 0.85 0.59
CA LEU A 140 2.89 1.51 -0.71
C LEU A 140 1.65 1.18 -1.56
N PHE A 141 0.65 0.49 -1.00
CA PHE A 141 -0.59 0.11 -1.70
C PHE A 141 -0.37 -0.72 -2.98
N LEU A 142 0.74 -1.46 -3.05
CA LEU A 142 1.07 -2.31 -4.20
C LEU A 142 0.34 -3.66 -4.11
N ASN A 143 0.11 -4.15 -2.90
CA ASN A 143 -0.64 -5.37 -2.65
C ASN A 143 -2.16 -5.17 -2.88
N PRO A 144 -2.82 -5.97 -3.74
CA PRO A 144 -4.27 -5.91 -3.93
C PRO A 144 -5.07 -6.04 -2.63
N THR A 145 -4.62 -6.87 -1.69
CA THR A 145 -5.31 -7.02 -0.39
C THR A 145 -5.16 -5.77 0.48
N ALA A 146 -4.02 -5.07 0.41
CA ALA A 146 -3.87 -3.77 1.07
C ALA A 146 -4.82 -2.73 0.47
N ARG A 147 -4.99 -2.73 -0.86
CA ARG A 147 -5.98 -1.89 -1.56
C ARG A 147 -7.42 -2.26 -1.20
N ILE A 148 -7.76 -3.55 -1.16
CA ILE A 148 -9.11 -4.02 -0.83
C ILE A 148 -9.44 -3.86 0.66
N ARG A 149 -8.45 -3.96 1.57
CA ARG A 149 -8.66 -3.60 2.98
C ARG A 149 -9.01 -2.14 3.17
N ALA A 150 -8.63 -1.28 2.23
CA ALA A 150 -9.07 0.11 2.17
C ALA A 150 -10.47 0.27 1.53
N ILE A 151 -11.05 -0.79 0.93
CA ILE A 151 -12.41 -0.82 0.41
C ILE A 151 -13.37 -1.28 1.55
N PRO A 152 -14.54 -0.62 1.72
CA PRO A 152 -15.56 -1.01 2.68
C PRO A 152 -15.94 -2.51 2.63
N LYS A 153 -16.06 -3.14 3.80
CA LYS A 153 -16.42 -4.56 3.93
C LYS A 153 -17.89 -4.88 3.70
N LYS A 154 -18.78 -3.88 3.69
CA LYS A 154 -20.20 -4.09 3.39
C LYS A 154 -20.58 -3.24 2.19
N PRO A 155 -21.41 -3.74 1.26
CA PRO A 155 -22.05 -2.90 0.27
C PRO A 155 -22.78 -1.75 0.97
N PRO A 156 -22.99 -0.60 0.30
CA PRO A 156 -23.81 0.46 0.85
C PRO A 156 -25.15 -0.14 1.26
N GLU A 157 -25.42 -0.21 2.56
CA GLU A 157 -26.76 -0.50 3.04
C GLU A 157 -27.62 0.64 2.52
N GLU A 158 -28.67 0.33 1.74
CA GLU A 158 -29.64 1.34 1.28
C GLU A 158 -29.98 2.24 2.47
N GLU A 159 -29.97 3.56 2.26
CA GLU A 159 -30.29 4.53 3.30
C GLU A 159 -31.66 4.20 3.87
N LYS A 160 -31.72 3.40 4.94
CA LYS A 160 -32.91 3.24 5.74
C LYS A 160 -33.19 4.62 6.26
N GLN A 161 -34.26 5.24 5.75
CA GLN A 161 -34.67 6.57 6.18
C GLN A 161 -34.71 6.55 7.70
N SER A 162 -34.01 7.50 8.31
CA SER A 162 -34.08 7.69 9.76
C SER A 162 -35.57 7.72 10.16
N PRO A 163 -35.97 7.16 11.33
CA PRO A 163 -37.35 7.25 11.80
C PRO A 163 -37.90 8.69 11.77
N MET A 164 -37.01 9.69 11.94
CA MET A 164 -37.33 11.11 11.80
C MET A 164 -37.56 11.53 10.33
N ALA A 165 -36.82 11.00 9.37
CA ALA A 165 -37.00 11.27 7.95
C ALA A 165 -38.33 10.66 7.43
N GLU A 166 -38.70 9.47 7.91
CA GLU A 166 -40.02 8.90 7.64
C GLU A 166 -41.14 9.72 8.31
N PHE A 167 -40.92 10.17 9.55
CA PHE A 167 -41.87 11.03 10.27
C PHE A 167 -42.09 12.37 9.57
N LEU A 168 -41.02 13.03 9.12
CA LEU A 168 -41.10 14.31 8.41
C LEU A 168 -41.79 14.17 7.04
N LYS A 169 -41.58 13.05 6.32
CA LYS A 169 -42.34 12.75 5.10
C LYS A 169 -43.83 12.56 5.37
N LYS A 170 -44.18 11.83 6.44
CA LYS A 170 -45.58 11.68 6.87
C LYS A 170 -46.22 13.02 7.24
N ARG A 171 -45.48 13.93 7.87
CA ARG A 171 -45.97 15.26 8.26
C ARG A 171 -46.07 16.24 7.07
N ALA A 172 -45.11 16.20 6.15
CA ALA A 172 -45.12 17.02 4.94
C ALA A 172 -46.25 16.65 3.96
N GLY A 173 -46.71 15.39 3.97
CA GLY A 173 -47.88 14.95 3.20
C GLY A 173 -49.24 15.31 3.82
N GLY A 174 -49.26 15.85 5.05
CA GLY A 174 -50.50 16.10 5.82
C GLY A 174 -50.92 17.57 5.94
N SER A 175 -50.26 18.50 5.24
CA SER A 175 -50.63 19.92 5.25
C SER A 175 -51.02 20.39 3.84
N ARG A 176 -52.17 19.90 3.38
CA ARG A 176 -53.05 20.51 2.37
C ARG A 176 -54.27 19.60 2.15
N ALA A 177 -55.20 19.66 3.07
CA ALA A 177 -56.63 19.43 2.85
C ALA A 177 -57.34 19.96 4.10
N ASP A 178 -57.91 21.15 3.93
CA ASP A 178 -58.95 21.85 4.71
C ASP A 178 -58.77 22.06 6.23
#